data_AF-A0A4R8SA67-F1
#
_entry.id   AF-A0A4R8SA67-F1
#
_cell.length_a   1.000
_cell.length_b   1.000
_cell.length_c   1.000
_cell.angle_alpha   90.00
_cell.angle_beta   90.00
_cell.angle_gamma   90.00
#
_symmetry.space_group_name_H-M   'P 1'
#
loop_
_entity.id
_entity.type
_entity.pdbx_description
1 polymer ?
#
loop_
_entity_poly.entity_id
_entity_poly.type
_entity_poly.pdbx_seq_one_letter_code
_entity_poly.pdbx_strand_id
1 'polypeptide(L)'
;MTDGQTVALEATGISYGSQNDEAAFFGRLDSIAAVESYAGGHGRTEVITVSLDSIDEDGLREFVALYRRYDIEPRELRVLNAGRFGAWFSDPDRWWYNEVFGQRPIDNELRSSAELDPWEDKGHKWDAREAHDSHANVWPNTDGYSDTKVELIARGVTFYSHGDEKAFFQWLNRIPGFESYQGQDSTLRIAVNPDIGEEWDPAEFVALYRRYNIDIRELRVLFTSRLDPWYSDPKRYWHNDIFG
;
A
#
# COMPACT_ATOMS: atom_id res chain seq x y z
N MET A 1 -27.18 25.42 -9.76
CA MET A 1 -25.98 24.69 -9.33
C MET A 1 -26.47 23.80 -8.21
N THR A 2 -26.72 22.52 -8.50
CA THR A 2 -26.98 21.53 -7.46
C THR A 2 -25.64 21.34 -6.77
N ASP A 3 -25.50 21.82 -5.53
CA ASP A 3 -24.40 21.41 -4.65
C ASP A 3 -24.46 19.89 -4.60
N GLY A 4 -23.45 19.24 -5.20
CA GLY A 4 -23.31 17.80 -5.10
C GLY A 4 -23.02 17.43 -3.65
N GLN A 5 -23.50 16.26 -3.22
CA GLN A 5 -23.29 15.83 -1.84
C GLN A 5 -21.82 15.43 -1.66
N THR A 6 -21.00 16.32 -1.11
CA THR A 6 -19.57 16.05 -0.82
C THR A 6 -19.37 15.71 0.65
N VAL A 7 -18.35 14.89 0.91
CA VAL A 7 -17.89 14.54 2.27
C VAL A 7 -16.37 14.67 2.35
N ALA A 8 -15.87 14.96 3.55
CA ALA A 8 -14.45 14.95 3.83
C ALA A 8 -14.07 13.63 4.53
N LEU A 9 -13.00 12.99 4.06
CA LEU A 9 -12.35 11.88 4.71
C LEU A 9 -11.05 12.37 5.33
N GLU A 10 -10.81 12.06 6.60
CA GLU A 10 -9.53 12.35 7.24
C GLU A 10 -8.64 11.11 7.18
N ALA A 11 -7.52 11.22 6.48
CA ALA A 11 -6.51 10.18 6.43
C ALA A 11 -5.37 10.55 7.40
N THR A 12 -5.53 10.20 8.67
CA THR A 12 -4.60 10.57 9.75
C THR A 12 -3.58 9.47 10.04
N GLY A 13 -2.34 9.88 10.34
CA GLY A 13 -1.27 8.99 10.78
C GLY A 13 -0.43 8.40 9.65
N ILE A 14 -0.54 8.95 8.43
CA ILE A 14 0.09 8.39 7.23
C ILE A 14 1.62 8.44 7.35
N SER A 15 2.27 7.33 6.97
CA SER A 15 3.71 7.24 6.78
C SER A 15 4.06 6.78 5.38
N TYR A 16 5.06 7.45 4.79
CA TYR A 16 5.65 7.08 3.51
C TYR A 16 7.05 6.53 3.74
N GLY A 17 7.34 5.37 3.15
CA GLY A 17 8.63 4.68 3.26
C GLY A 17 9.66 5.12 2.24
N SER A 18 9.20 5.73 1.15
CA SER A 18 10.01 6.23 0.05
C SER A 18 9.26 7.29 -0.76
N GLN A 19 9.92 7.92 -1.72
CA GLN A 19 9.29 8.93 -2.58
C GLN A 19 8.27 8.30 -3.52
N ASN A 20 8.52 7.10 -4.08
CA ASN A 20 7.48 6.47 -4.89
C ASN A 20 6.32 5.89 -4.05
N ASP A 21 6.52 5.57 -2.77
CA ASP A 21 5.42 5.21 -1.87
C ASP A 21 4.44 6.38 -1.69
N GLU A 22 4.98 7.58 -1.45
CA GLU A 22 4.19 8.82 -1.41
C GLU A 22 3.51 9.10 -2.75
N ALA A 23 4.26 9.00 -3.87
CA ALA A 23 3.69 9.20 -5.20
C ALA A 23 2.62 8.15 -5.56
N ALA A 24 2.73 6.92 -5.04
CA ALA A 24 1.73 5.88 -5.22
C ALA A 24 0.45 6.20 -4.43
N PHE A 25 0.56 6.75 -3.21
CA PHE A 25 -0.60 7.19 -2.43
C PHE A 25 -1.42 8.23 -3.20
N PHE A 26 -0.77 9.33 -3.61
CA PHE A 26 -1.45 10.42 -4.31
C PHE A 26 -1.89 10.01 -5.72
N GLY A 27 -1.08 9.23 -6.43
CA GLY A 27 -1.47 8.69 -7.74
C GLY A 27 -2.69 7.78 -7.69
N ARG A 28 -2.91 7.07 -6.56
CA ARG A 28 -4.16 6.33 -6.33
C ARG A 28 -5.33 7.26 -6.09
N LEU A 29 -5.18 8.30 -5.27
CA LEU A 29 -6.23 9.31 -5.06
C LEU A 29 -6.65 9.97 -6.38
N ASP A 30 -5.67 10.37 -7.22
CA ASP A 30 -5.91 10.96 -8.54
C ASP A 30 -6.66 10.03 -9.50
N SER A 31 -6.59 8.71 -9.27
CA SER A 31 -7.25 7.71 -10.12
C SER A 31 -8.71 7.43 -9.74
N ILE A 32 -9.13 7.86 -8.54
CA ILE A 32 -10.51 7.68 -8.06
C ILE A 32 -11.34 8.85 -8.56
N ALA A 33 -12.26 8.59 -9.51
CA ALA A 33 -13.08 9.64 -10.13
C ALA A 33 -13.94 10.47 -9.14
N ALA A 34 -14.18 9.94 -7.94
CA ALA A 34 -14.93 10.61 -6.88
C ALA A 34 -14.11 11.59 -6.04
N VAL A 35 -12.77 11.54 -6.12
CA VAL A 35 -11.90 12.49 -5.41
C VAL A 35 -11.94 13.82 -6.14
N GLU A 36 -12.44 14.86 -5.48
CA GLU A 36 -12.48 16.22 -6.02
C GLU A 36 -11.21 17.00 -5.68
N SER A 37 -10.69 16.80 -4.46
CA SER A 37 -9.43 17.40 -4.02
C SER A 37 -8.89 16.68 -2.79
N TYR A 38 -7.61 16.91 -2.49
CA TYR A 38 -7.00 16.57 -1.22
C TYR A 38 -6.04 17.68 -0.81
N ALA A 39 -5.91 17.91 0.49
CA ALA A 39 -4.99 18.89 1.04
C ALA A 39 -4.37 18.39 2.34
N GLY A 40 -3.09 18.68 2.51
CA GLY A 40 -2.37 18.44 3.75
C GLY A 40 -2.98 19.25 4.90
N GLY A 41 -3.43 18.54 5.93
CA GLY A 41 -3.93 19.09 7.19
C GLY A 41 -2.80 19.41 8.17
N HIS A 42 -3.17 19.65 9.43
CA HIS A 42 -2.20 19.76 10.53
C HIS A 42 -1.93 18.35 11.09
N GLY A 43 -0.67 18.04 11.38
CA GLY A 43 -0.28 16.66 11.70
C GLY A 43 -0.19 15.82 10.43
N ARG A 44 0.15 14.53 10.55
CA ARG A 44 0.30 13.59 9.42
C ARG A 44 -1.07 13.20 8.86
N THR A 45 -1.87 14.19 8.46
CA THR A 45 -3.28 14.05 8.10
C THR A 45 -3.51 14.65 6.73
N GLU A 46 -4.05 13.86 5.81
CA GLU A 46 -4.55 14.33 4.52
C GLU A 46 -6.07 14.41 4.57
N VAL A 47 -6.64 15.56 4.21
CA VAL A 47 -8.09 15.74 4.12
C VAL A 47 -8.50 15.55 2.67
N ILE A 48 -9.27 14.51 2.39
CA ILE A 48 -9.69 14.12 1.04
C ILE A 48 -11.17 14.50 0.88
N THR A 49 -11.47 15.33 -0.11
CA THR A 49 -12.84 15.73 -0.45
C THR A 49 -13.38 14.79 -1.52
N VAL A 50 -14.50 14.13 -1.22
CA VAL A 50 -15.11 13.09 -2.06
C VAL A 50 -16.54 13.45 -2.42
N SER A 51 -16.88 13.33 -3.68
CA SER A 51 -18.24 13.50 -4.19
C SER A 51 -19.02 12.19 -4.12
N LEU A 52 -20.09 12.16 -3.32
CA LEU A 52 -20.95 10.97 -3.19
C LEU A 52 -21.82 10.74 -4.43
N ASP A 53 -21.96 11.73 -5.30
CA ASP A 53 -22.73 11.63 -6.54
C ASP A 53 -21.96 10.89 -7.64
N SER A 54 -20.63 11.05 -7.68
CA SER A 54 -19.76 10.38 -8.66
C SER A 54 -19.15 9.07 -8.16
N ILE A 55 -19.17 8.81 -6.84
CA ILE A 55 -18.62 7.57 -6.29
C ILE A 55 -19.39 6.33 -6.75
N ASP A 56 -18.66 5.30 -7.15
CA ASP A 56 -19.17 3.97 -7.50
C ASP A 56 -18.57 2.86 -6.63
N GLU A 57 -18.98 1.61 -6.89
CA GLU A 57 -18.47 0.46 -6.15
C GLU A 57 -16.96 0.34 -6.23
N ASP A 58 -16.37 0.64 -7.39
CA ASP A 58 -14.92 0.56 -7.59
C ASP A 58 -14.20 1.66 -6.81
N GLY A 59 -14.70 2.89 -6.82
CA GLY A 59 -14.19 3.97 -5.98
C GLY A 59 -14.27 3.64 -4.48
N LEU A 60 -15.35 3.01 -4.03
CA LEU A 60 -15.47 2.54 -2.64
C LEU A 60 -14.45 1.45 -2.30
N ARG A 61 -14.23 0.48 -3.21
CA ARG A 61 -13.17 -0.54 -3.05
C ARG A 61 -11.79 0.13 -2.98
N GLU A 62 -11.54 1.14 -3.81
CA GLU A 62 -10.27 1.88 -3.80
C GLU A 62 -10.01 2.57 -2.46
N PHE A 63 -11.00 3.24 -1.86
CA PHE A 63 -10.81 3.88 -0.56
C PHE A 63 -10.51 2.88 0.55
N VAL A 64 -11.27 1.78 0.61
CA VAL A 64 -11.04 0.73 1.61
C VAL A 64 -9.64 0.12 1.43
N ALA A 65 -9.28 -0.20 0.19
CA ALA A 65 -7.95 -0.74 -0.13
C ALA A 65 -6.84 0.25 0.26
N LEU A 66 -6.99 1.53 -0.07
CA LEU A 66 -6.02 2.57 0.25
C LEU A 66 -5.86 2.74 1.77
N TYR A 67 -6.97 2.86 2.51
CA TYR A 67 -6.95 3.04 3.96
C TYR A 67 -6.28 1.86 4.65
N ARG A 68 -6.60 0.63 4.23
CA ARG A 68 -5.93 -0.58 4.73
C ARG A 68 -4.43 -0.59 4.40
N ARG A 69 -4.08 -0.27 3.15
CA ARG A 69 -2.70 -0.29 2.65
C ARG A 69 -1.80 0.71 3.38
N TYR A 70 -2.36 1.86 3.79
CA TYR A 70 -1.63 2.92 4.48
C TYR A 70 -1.84 2.95 6.00
N ASP A 71 -2.45 1.91 6.58
CA ASP A 71 -2.73 1.80 8.02
C ASP A 71 -3.50 3.04 8.55
N ILE A 72 -4.46 3.51 7.77
CA ILE A 72 -5.35 4.62 8.12
C ILE A 72 -6.61 4.04 8.75
N GLU A 73 -7.12 4.67 9.81
CA GLU A 73 -8.33 4.25 10.54
C GLU A 73 -9.53 4.05 9.58
N PRO A 74 -9.97 2.80 9.32
CA PRO A 74 -11.01 2.52 8.32
C PRO A 74 -12.38 3.07 8.70
N ARG A 75 -12.62 3.39 9.99
CA ARG A 75 -13.89 3.97 10.45
C ARG A 75 -14.17 5.36 9.89
N GLU A 76 -13.14 6.09 9.45
CA GLU A 76 -13.30 7.36 8.76
C GLU A 76 -14.10 7.20 7.46
N LEU A 77 -14.06 6.01 6.84
CA LEU A 77 -14.83 5.70 5.63
C LEU A 77 -16.34 5.57 5.86
N ARG A 78 -16.82 5.52 7.11
CA ARG A 78 -18.26 5.40 7.42
C ARG A 78 -19.10 6.52 6.81
N VAL A 79 -18.52 7.70 6.60
CA VAL A 79 -19.23 8.83 5.98
C VAL A 79 -19.65 8.54 4.53
N LEU A 80 -18.95 7.64 3.84
CA LEU A 80 -19.30 7.19 2.49
C LEU A 80 -20.59 6.36 2.46
N ASN A 81 -21.04 5.84 3.60
CA ASN A 81 -22.30 5.10 3.72
C ASN A 81 -23.54 5.96 3.45
N ALA A 82 -23.41 7.29 3.43
CA ALA A 82 -24.50 8.20 3.12
C ALA A 82 -24.83 8.28 1.61
N GLY A 83 -23.98 7.72 0.74
CA GLY A 83 -24.14 7.78 -0.72
C GLY A 83 -25.10 6.72 -1.29
N ARG A 84 -25.29 6.77 -2.62
CA ARG A 84 -26.17 5.84 -3.37
C ARG A 84 -25.83 4.36 -3.18
N PHE A 85 -24.57 4.05 -2.88
CA PHE A 85 -24.06 2.69 -2.66
C PHE A 85 -23.93 2.32 -1.18
N GLY A 86 -24.49 3.09 -0.24
CA GLY A 86 -24.36 2.85 1.20
C GLY A 86 -24.76 1.43 1.62
N ALA A 87 -25.91 0.93 1.17
CA ALA A 87 -26.35 -0.43 1.47
C ALA A 87 -25.40 -1.51 0.94
N TRP A 88 -24.78 -1.28 -0.22
CA TRP A 88 -23.77 -2.18 -0.80
C TRP A 88 -22.43 -2.09 -0.03
N PHE A 89 -22.08 -0.88 0.42
CA PHE A 89 -20.83 -0.60 1.13
C PHE A 89 -20.82 -1.15 2.55
N SER A 90 -21.99 -1.11 3.20
CA SER A 90 -22.24 -1.63 4.55
C SER A 90 -22.83 -3.04 4.56
N ASP A 91 -22.71 -3.77 3.45
CA ASP A 91 -23.11 -5.17 3.40
C ASP A 91 -22.18 -6.02 4.30
N PRO A 92 -22.72 -6.77 5.30
CA PRO A 92 -21.93 -7.61 6.20
C PRO A 92 -21.05 -8.66 5.53
N ASP A 93 -21.36 -9.07 4.31
CA ASP A 93 -20.57 -10.05 3.56
C ASP A 93 -19.32 -9.43 2.91
N ARG A 94 -19.16 -8.09 2.97
CA ARG A 94 -17.94 -7.42 2.51
C ARG A 94 -16.79 -7.68 3.47
N TRP A 95 -15.62 -7.98 2.92
CA TRP A 95 -14.44 -8.26 3.73
C TRP A 95 -14.05 -7.12 4.67
N TRP A 96 -14.35 -5.88 4.29
CA TRP A 96 -14.06 -4.70 5.11
C TRP A 96 -15.13 -4.36 6.14
N TYR A 97 -16.27 -5.06 6.14
CA TYR A 97 -17.42 -4.65 6.95
C TYR A 97 -17.07 -4.51 8.43
N ASN A 98 -16.38 -5.51 9.00
CA ASN A 98 -16.03 -5.49 10.41
C ASN A 98 -15.03 -4.37 10.75
N GLU A 99 -14.13 -4.03 9.82
CA GLU A 99 -13.13 -2.96 10.01
C GLU A 99 -13.78 -1.58 9.98
N VAL A 100 -14.61 -1.34 8.96
CA VAL A 100 -15.28 -0.05 8.78
C VAL A 100 -16.43 0.09 9.78
N PHE A 101 -17.32 -0.89 9.93
CA PHE A 101 -18.60 -0.75 10.66
C PHE A 101 -18.66 -1.49 12.00
N GLY A 102 -17.78 -2.48 12.23
CA GLY A 102 -17.79 -3.29 13.45
C GLY A 102 -17.51 -2.51 14.74
N GLN A 103 -17.78 -3.15 15.88
CA GLN A 103 -17.44 -2.58 17.20
C GLN A 103 -15.95 -2.78 17.48
N ARG A 104 -15.31 -1.78 18.12
CA ARG A 104 -13.93 -1.95 18.60
C ARG A 104 -13.96 -3.01 19.71
N PRO A 105 -13.02 -3.96 19.78
CA PRO A 105 -12.68 -4.55 21.06
C PRO A 105 -12.44 -3.41 22.06
N ILE A 106 -12.89 -3.56 23.30
CA ILE A 106 -12.75 -2.53 24.32
C ILE A 106 -11.25 -2.39 24.64
N ASP A 107 -10.57 -1.45 23.98
CA ASP A 107 -9.13 -1.23 24.13
C ASP A 107 -8.87 -0.24 25.26
N ASN A 108 -8.42 -0.77 26.40
CA ASN A 108 -7.96 0.01 27.55
C ASN A 108 -6.52 0.57 27.36
N GLU A 109 -5.91 0.51 26.17
CA GLU A 109 -4.48 0.78 26.00
C GLU A 109 -4.07 1.65 24.77
N LEU A 110 -4.99 2.33 24.08
CA LEU A 110 -4.61 3.17 22.92
C LEU A 110 -4.79 4.67 23.20
N ARG A 111 -3.92 5.21 24.06
CA ARG A 111 -3.63 6.64 24.16
C ARG A 111 -2.12 6.87 24.23
N SER A 112 -1.43 6.77 23.10
CA SER A 112 -0.26 7.59 22.75
C SER A 112 0.24 7.20 21.35
N SER A 113 -0.33 7.80 20.31
CA SER A 113 0.03 7.51 18.90
C SER A 113 0.95 8.57 18.29
N ALA A 114 1.43 9.55 19.07
CA ALA A 114 2.17 10.71 18.56
C ALA A 114 3.70 10.63 18.72
N GLU A 115 4.24 9.66 19.48
CA GLU A 115 5.67 9.61 19.84
C GLU A 115 6.39 8.30 19.48
N LEU A 116 5.73 7.36 18.81
CA LEU A 116 6.31 6.05 18.46
C LEU A 116 6.91 6.03 17.05
N ASP A 117 7.89 5.14 16.81
CA ASP A 117 8.55 4.98 15.52
C ASP A 117 7.45 4.76 14.45
N PRO A 118 7.44 5.50 13.32
CA PRO A 118 6.45 5.32 12.25
C PRO A 118 6.35 3.88 11.70
N TRP A 119 7.35 3.05 12.01
CA TRP A 119 7.47 1.65 11.62
C TRP A 119 7.37 0.67 12.80
N GLU A 120 7.09 1.15 14.02
CA GLU A 120 6.81 0.28 15.15
C GLU A 120 5.51 -0.48 14.87
N ASP A 121 5.58 -1.81 14.96
CA ASP A 121 4.47 -2.73 14.71
C ASP A 121 3.29 -2.36 15.61
N LYS A 122 2.34 -1.59 15.06
CA LYS A 122 1.15 -1.10 15.75
C LYS A 122 0.13 -2.21 15.95
N GLY A 123 0.49 -3.34 16.54
CA GLY A 123 -0.41 -4.32 17.17
C GLY A 123 -1.56 -4.89 16.33
N HIS A 124 -1.70 -4.51 15.06
CA HIS A 124 -2.72 -4.96 14.14
C HIS A 124 -2.03 -5.66 12.99
N LYS A 125 -1.56 -6.88 13.29
CA LYS A 125 -1.12 -7.81 12.28
C LYS A 125 -2.35 -8.32 11.53
N TRP A 126 -2.80 -7.55 10.54
CA TRP A 126 -3.97 -7.87 9.73
C TRP A 126 -3.72 -9.13 8.89
N ASP A 127 -4.58 -10.15 9.01
CA ASP A 127 -4.53 -11.33 8.14
C ASP A 127 -5.25 -11.00 6.82
N ALA A 128 -4.49 -10.90 5.74
CA ALA A 128 -5.01 -10.63 4.39
C ALA A 128 -5.85 -11.79 3.81
N ARG A 129 -5.83 -12.97 4.43
CA ARG A 129 -6.56 -14.17 3.94
C ARG A 129 -8.08 -14.08 4.08
N GLU A 130 -8.61 -13.16 4.89
CA GLU A 130 -10.06 -12.97 5.08
C GLU A 130 -10.70 -12.08 4.00
N ALA A 131 -9.90 -11.47 3.12
CA ALA A 131 -10.40 -10.67 2.00
C ALA A 131 -10.92 -11.55 0.87
N HIS A 132 -12.20 -11.95 0.95
CA HIS A 132 -12.86 -12.80 -0.05
C HIS A 132 -12.86 -12.23 -1.49
N ASP A 133 -12.76 -10.91 -1.63
CA ASP A 133 -12.69 -10.21 -2.93
C ASP A 133 -11.25 -9.86 -3.36
N SER A 134 -10.23 -10.38 -2.67
CA SER A 134 -8.85 -10.12 -3.04
C SER A 134 -8.41 -10.92 -4.25
N HIS A 135 -7.57 -10.28 -5.08
CA HIS A 135 -7.08 -10.85 -6.32
C HIS A 135 -5.61 -11.27 -6.17
N ALA A 136 -5.28 -12.45 -6.73
CA ALA A 136 -3.90 -12.92 -6.86
C ALA A 136 -3.24 -12.32 -8.13
N ASN A 137 -1.92 -12.22 -8.19
CA ASN A 137 -1.21 -11.61 -9.32
C ASN A 137 -1.54 -12.26 -10.67
N VAL A 138 -2.06 -11.51 -11.66
CA VAL A 138 -2.40 -12.01 -13.03
C VAL A 138 -1.62 -11.30 -14.15
N TRP A 139 -0.60 -10.49 -13.85
CA TRP A 139 0.09 -9.70 -14.88
C TRP A 139 1.02 -10.55 -15.79
N PRO A 140 0.99 -10.30 -17.12
CA PRO A 140 1.69 -11.13 -18.11
C PRO A 140 3.21 -10.90 -18.17
N ASN A 141 3.90 -11.92 -18.71
CA ASN A 141 5.35 -12.00 -18.89
C ASN A 141 5.94 -10.85 -19.71
N THR A 142 7.07 -10.31 -19.26
CA THR A 142 8.01 -9.54 -20.09
C THR A 142 9.33 -10.31 -20.25
N ASP A 143 9.73 -10.58 -21.48
CA ASP A 143 10.94 -11.36 -21.83
C ASP A 143 12.19 -10.48 -21.82
N GLY A 144 13.28 -11.00 -21.24
CA GLY A 144 14.63 -10.45 -21.38
C GLY A 144 15.53 -10.73 -20.18
N TYR A 145 16.40 -11.74 -20.28
CA TYR A 145 17.45 -12.01 -19.28
C TYR A 145 18.82 -11.53 -19.76
N SER A 146 19.61 -10.99 -18.84
CA SER A 146 21.03 -10.63 -18.97
C SER A 146 21.74 -11.23 -17.76
N ASP A 147 23.06 -11.39 -17.85
CA ASP A 147 23.89 -12.21 -16.95
C ASP A 147 24.20 -11.53 -15.59
N THR A 148 23.72 -10.31 -15.35
CA THR A 148 24.01 -9.49 -14.14
C THR A 148 22.81 -9.27 -13.24
N LYS A 149 21.72 -10.01 -13.46
CA LYS A 149 20.42 -9.76 -12.81
C LYS A 149 20.28 -10.52 -11.49
N VAL A 150 19.62 -9.88 -10.55
CA VAL A 150 19.15 -10.49 -9.30
C VAL A 150 17.66 -10.74 -9.40
N GLU A 151 17.21 -11.93 -8.99
CA GLU A 151 15.79 -12.26 -8.93
C GLU A 151 15.28 -12.10 -7.49
N LEU A 152 14.32 -11.21 -7.30
CA LEU A 152 13.56 -11.08 -6.05
C LEU A 152 12.25 -11.87 -6.18
N ILE A 153 11.76 -12.40 -5.06
CA ILE A 153 10.53 -13.20 -5.05
C ILE A 153 9.49 -12.52 -4.16
N ALA A 154 8.34 -12.21 -4.75
CA ALA A 154 7.16 -11.75 -4.03
C ALA A 154 6.07 -12.84 -4.05
N ARG A 155 5.93 -13.56 -2.92
CA ARG A 155 4.94 -14.64 -2.77
C ARG A 155 3.70 -14.14 -2.05
N GLY A 156 2.53 -14.58 -2.52
CA GLY A 156 1.27 -14.37 -1.82
C GLY A 156 0.88 -12.89 -1.71
N VAL A 157 1.25 -12.08 -2.70
CA VAL A 157 0.82 -10.68 -2.77
C VAL A 157 -0.71 -10.65 -2.88
N THR A 158 -1.34 -9.90 -1.98
CA THR A 158 -2.79 -9.71 -1.95
C THR A 158 -3.12 -8.31 -2.43
N PHE A 159 -3.95 -8.21 -3.47
CA PHE A 159 -4.52 -6.93 -3.92
C PHE A 159 -5.96 -6.79 -3.48
N TYR A 160 -6.30 -5.63 -2.93
CA TYR A 160 -7.63 -5.36 -2.37
C TYR A 160 -8.56 -4.65 -3.37
N SER A 161 -8.01 -4.14 -4.47
CA SER A 161 -8.75 -3.50 -5.57
C SER A 161 -7.91 -3.48 -6.85
N HIS A 162 -8.51 -3.15 -7.99
CA HIS A 162 -7.78 -3.06 -9.26
C HIS A 162 -6.77 -1.89 -9.28
N GLY A 163 -7.11 -0.76 -8.67
CA GLY A 163 -6.19 0.38 -8.52
C GLY A 163 -5.04 0.09 -7.56
N ASP A 164 -5.26 -0.71 -6.51
CA ASP A 164 -4.20 -1.22 -5.63
C ASP A 164 -3.20 -2.08 -6.40
N GLU A 165 -3.70 -3.04 -7.19
CA GLU A 165 -2.88 -3.86 -8.09
C GLU A 165 -2.11 -3.00 -9.09
N LYS A 166 -2.79 -2.07 -9.77
CA LYS A 166 -2.15 -1.16 -10.73
C LYS A 166 -1.06 -0.31 -10.08
N ALA A 167 -1.30 0.20 -8.87
CA ALA A 167 -0.33 1.00 -8.14
C ALA A 167 0.93 0.21 -7.79
N PHE A 168 0.81 -1.08 -7.43
CA PHE A 168 1.94 -1.97 -7.21
C PHE A 168 2.87 -2.02 -8.42
N PHE A 169 2.32 -2.32 -9.61
CA PHE A 169 3.13 -2.46 -10.82
C PHE A 169 3.64 -1.12 -11.33
N GLN A 170 2.87 -0.04 -11.19
CA GLN A 170 3.34 1.30 -11.53
C GLN A 170 4.49 1.76 -10.64
N TRP A 171 4.43 1.48 -9.34
CA TRP A 171 5.54 1.73 -8.43
C TRP A 171 6.74 0.88 -8.83
N LEU A 172 6.58 -0.43 -9.01
CA LEU A 172 7.66 -1.34 -9.40
C LEU A 172 8.38 -0.88 -10.68
N ASN A 173 7.63 -0.47 -11.70
CA ASN A 173 8.16 0.05 -12.97
C ASN A 173 8.93 1.39 -12.83
N ARG A 174 8.75 2.13 -11.73
CA ARG A 174 9.46 3.38 -11.45
C ARG A 174 10.74 3.18 -10.64
N ILE A 175 10.94 2.00 -10.04
CA ILE A 175 12.13 1.73 -9.23
C ILE A 175 13.34 1.62 -10.18
N PRO A 176 14.40 2.42 -9.98
CA PRO A 176 15.63 2.27 -10.75
C PRO A 176 16.16 0.84 -10.67
N GLY A 177 16.57 0.29 -11.81
CA GLY A 177 17.08 -1.09 -11.95
C GLY A 177 16.04 -2.18 -11.99
N PHE A 178 14.75 -1.86 -11.85
CA PHE A 178 13.72 -2.79 -12.27
C PHE A 178 13.85 -3.04 -13.78
N GLU A 179 13.79 -4.31 -14.19
CA GLU A 179 13.90 -4.67 -15.61
C GLU A 179 12.69 -5.45 -16.11
N SER A 180 12.24 -6.44 -15.35
CA SER A 180 11.07 -7.24 -15.72
C SER A 180 10.46 -7.96 -14.53
N TYR A 181 9.22 -8.42 -14.69
CA TYR A 181 8.59 -9.33 -13.76
C TYR A 181 7.93 -10.50 -14.51
N GLN A 182 7.81 -11.63 -13.82
CA GLN A 182 7.14 -12.83 -14.31
C GLN A 182 6.22 -13.39 -13.23
N GLY A 183 4.94 -13.48 -13.54
CA GLY A 183 3.94 -14.10 -12.68
C GLY A 183 3.85 -15.60 -12.95
N GLN A 184 3.96 -16.41 -11.90
CA GLN A 184 3.62 -17.82 -11.92
C GLN A 184 2.85 -18.18 -10.65
N ASP A 185 1.62 -18.65 -10.82
CA ASP A 185 0.69 -18.95 -9.72
C ASP A 185 0.55 -17.75 -8.76
N SER A 186 0.80 -17.95 -7.46
CA SER A 186 0.79 -16.90 -6.44
C SER A 186 2.17 -16.27 -6.20
N THR A 187 3.08 -16.37 -7.16
CA THR A 187 4.47 -15.90 -7.03
C THR A 187 4.81 -14.94 -8.18
N LEU A 188 5.30 -13.76 -7.81
CA LEU A 188 5.89 -12.81 -8.74
C LEU A 188 7.41 -12.87 -8.61
N ARG A 189 8.10 -13.20 -9.69
CA ARG A 189 9.55 -13.10 -9.82
C ARG A 189 9.87 -11.73 -10.42
N ILE A 190 10.75 -10.99 -9.77
CA ILE A 190 11.11 -9.63 -10.17
C ILE A 190 12.60 -9.64 -10.51
N ALA A 191 12.94 -9.35 -11.76
CA ALA A 191 14.31 -9.19 -12.20
C ALA A 191 14.75 -7.74 -11.97
N VAL A 192 15.84 -7.59 -11.22
CA VAL A 192 16.44 -6.31 -10.88
C VAL A 192 17.91 -6.34 -11.28
N ASN A 193 18.36 -5.30 -11.96
CA ASN A 193 19.78 -5.02 -12.12
C ASN A 193 20.27 -4.21 -10.90
N PRO A 194 21.10 -4.79 -10.01
CA PRO A 194 21.63 -4.09 -8.86
C PRO A 194 22.68 -3.02 -9.22
N ASP A 195 23.23 -3.03 -10.44
CA ASP A 195 24.31 -2.13 -10.89
C ASP A 195 23.75 -0.84 -11.53
N ILE A 196 23.08 -0.04 -10.71
CA ILE A 196 22.37 1.18 -11.13
C ILE A 196 22.98 2.48 -10.59
N GLY A 197 24.15 2.37 -9.96
CA GLY A 197 24.92 3.53 -9.47
C GLY A 197 24.26 4.23 -8.27
N GLU A 198 24.70 5.48 -8.01
CA GLU A 198 24.31 6.28 -6.85
C GLU A 198 22.85 6.78 -6.88
N GLU A 199 22.15 6.63 -8.01
CA GLU A 199 20.75 7.09 -8.19
C GLU A 199 19.72 6.13 -7.57
N TRP A 200 20.17 5.02 -6.98
CA TRP A 200 19.29 4.01 -6.44
C TRP A 200 19.01 4.19 -4.95
N ASP A 201 17.73 4.34 -4.60
CA ASP A 201 17.27 4.26 -3.23
C ASP A 201 16.69 2.86 -2.92
N PRO A 202 17.36 2.02 -2.13
CA PRO A 202 16.84 0.72 -1.74
C PRO A 202 15.60 0.80 -0.84
N ALA A 203 15.33 1.98 -0.26
CA ALA A 203 14.11 2.23 0.49
C ALA A 203 12.87 1.98 -0.38
N GLU A 204 12.98 2.10 -1.70
CA GLU A 204 11.88 1.82 -2.63
C GLU A 204 11.42 0.36 -2.58
N PHE A 205 12.34 -0.61 -2.63
CA PHE A 205 11.99 -2.02 -2.50
C PHE A 205 11.55 -2.36 -1.08
N VAL A 206 12.20 -1.78 -0.06
CA VAL A 206 11.83 -1.95 1.35
C VAL A 206 10.40 -1.49 1.59
N ALA A 207 10.05 -0.29 1.13
CA ALA A 207 8.73 0.30 1.28
C ALA A 207 7.69 -0.52 0.51
N LEU A 208 7.97 -0.92 -0.75
CA LEU A 208 7.08 -1.78 -1.53
C LEU A 208 6.82 -3.13 -0.81
N TYR A 209 7.87 -3.80 -0.34
CA TYR A 209 7.74 -5.11 0.31
C TYR A 209 6.94 -5.02 1.62
N ARG A 210 7.22 -4.01 2.46
CA ARG A 210 6.43 -3.76 3.67
C ARG A 210 4.98 -3.44 3.36
N ARG A 211 4.73 -2.52 2.43
CA ARG A 211 3.40 -2.02 2.06
C ARG A 211 2.51 -3.14 1.51
N TYR A 212 3.11 -4.08 0.77
CA TYR A 212 2.40 -5.23 0.20
C TYR A 212 2.50 -6.51 1.05
N ASN A 213 3.02 -6.41 2.27
CA ASN A 213 3.20 -7.52 3.20
C ASN A 213 3.93 -8.72 2.56
N ILE A 214 4.94 -8.41 1.75
CA ILE A 214 5.84 -9.39 1.14
C ILE A 214 6.97 -9.65 2.14
N ASP A 215 7.48 -10.90 2.19
CA ASP A 215 8.61 -11.24 3.04
C ASP A 215 9.84 -10.39 2.67
N ILE A 216 10.14 -9.39 3.50
CA ILE A 216 11.23 -8.44 3.30
C ILE A 216 12.61 -9.10 3.28
N ARG A 217 12.74 -10.32 3.82
CA ARG A 217 14.00 -11.10 3.79
C ARG A 217 14.39 -11.51 2.38
N GLU A 218 13.44 -11.55 1.45
CA GLU A 218 13.72 -11.79 0.03
C GLU A 218 14.61 -10.69 -0.57
N LEU A 219 14.67 -9.50 0.04
CA LEU A 219 15.59 -8.43 -0.38
C LEU A 219 17.06 -8.72 -0.02
N ARG A 220 17.36 -9.73 0.82
CA ARG A 220 18.74 -10.11 1.18
C ARG A 220 19.61 -10.34 -0.05
N VAL A 221 19.07 -10.97 -1.10
CA VAL A 221 19.84 -11.31 -2.31
C VAL A 221 20.35 -10.06 -3.03
N LEU A 222 19.54 -9.01 -3.05
CA LEU A 222 19.87 -7.72 -3.63
C LEU A 222 20.92 -6.99 -2.79
N PHE A 223 20.92 -7.13 -1.47
CA PHE A 223 21.96 -6.54 -0.62
C PHE A 223 23.24 -7.36 -0.46
N THR A 224 23.23 -8.63 -0.86
CA THR A 224 24.41 -9.52 -0.77
C THR A 224 25.25 -9.50 -2.06
N SER A 225 24.65 -9.08 -3.18
CA SER A 225 25.32 -9.00 -4.48
C SER A 225 26.18 -7.74 -4.58
N ARG A 226 27.48 -7.80 -4.22
CA ARG A 226 28.53 -6.78 -4.49
C ARG A 226 28.24 -5.31 -4.14
N LEU A 227 27.12 -5.02 -3.49
CA LEU A 227 26.66 -3.68 -3.16
C LEU A 227 27.31 -3.17 -1.87
N ASP A 228 27.51 -1.85 -1.83
CA ASP A 228 28.18 -1.06 -0.80
C ASP A 228 27.85 -1.50 0.66
N PRO A 229 28.83 -1.56 1.59
CA PRO A 229 28.57 -1.76 3.02
C PRO A 229 27.44 -0.88 3.61
N TRP A 230 27.18 0.27 3.00
CA TRP A 230 26.07 1.16 3.32
C TRP A 230 24.69 0.49 3.29
N TYR A 231 24.45 -0.43 2.35
CA TYR A 231 23.13 -1.07 2.18
C TYR A 231 22.79 -2.05 3.32
N SER A 232 23.83 -2.70 3.84
CA SER A 232 23.76 -3.59 5.00
C SER A 232 24.15 -2.88 6.30
N ASP A 233 24.13 -1.55 6.36
CA ASP A 233 24.50 -0.81 7.58
C ASP A 233 23.48 -1.14 8.70
N PRO A 234 23.94 -1.70 9.84
CA PRO A 234 23.08 -2.00 10.99
C PRO A 234 22.28 -0.83 11.55
N LYS A 235 22.65 0.41 11.22
CA LYS A 235 21.93 1.62 11.63
C LYS A 235 20.71 1.93 10.77
N ARG A 236 20.53 1.26 9.63
CA ARG A 236 19.37 1.49 8.77
C ARG A 236 18.12 0.86 9.38
N TYR A 237 16.99 1.57 9.28
CA TYR A 237 15.72 1.14 9.89
C TYR A 237 15.22 -0.23 9.38
N TRP A 238 15.68 -0.65 8.20
CA TRP A 238 15.30 -1.92 7.57
C TRP A 238 16.27 -3.06 7.89
N HIS A 239 17.43 -2.78 8.49
CA HIS A 239 18.48 -3.78 8.64
C HIS A 239 18.01 -4.98 9.47
N ASN A 240 17.34 -4.76 10.59
CA ASN A 240 16.89 -5.86 11.47
C ASN A 240 15.81 -6.72 10.79
N ASP A 241 14.91 -6.10 10.02
CA ASP A 241 13.87 -6.84 9.31
C ASP A 241 14.45 -7.71 8.20
N ILE A 242 15.47 -7.21 7.51
CA ILE A 242 16.13 -7.93 6.42
C ILE A 242 17.10 -8.96 6.98
N PHE A 243 18.01 -8.62 7.90
CA PHE A 243 19.16 -9.47 8.29
C PHE A 243 19.07 -10.10 9.68
N GLY A 244 18.14 -9.66 10.52
CA GLY A 244 17.90 -10.23 11.86
C GLY A 244 17.29 -11.62 11.85
#